data_AF-A0A4Q1KPK0-F1
#
_entry.id   AF-A0A4Q1KPK0-F1
#
_cell.length_a   1.000
_cell.length_b   1.000
_cell.length_c   1.000
_cell.angle_alpha   90.00
_cell.angle_beta   90.00
_cell.angle_gamma   90.00
#
_symmetry.space_group_name_H-M   'P 1'
#
loop_
_entity.id
_entity.type
_entity.pdbx_description
1 polymer ?
#
loop_
_entity_poly.entity_id
_entity_poly.type
_entity_poly.pdbx_seq_one_letter_code
_entity_poly.pdbx_strand_id
1 'polypeptide(L)'
;MTNSSVFFNHWLSIVDKPNNKNKLLQNWHKWSKYTSAIISDDDSILIQVAQELNLKCYERNYYSLDAILYKEEFLVPNIKTNTFWFREIEVAFEHENNFNKNLFQEVSHLLITNSHLKVLVTYPNQNEEKILEYLHEIIKGVTNQNEISEKENFLLILGFEDDFCWKGFVYKEKEWREL
;
A
#
# COMPACT_ATOMS: atom_id res chain seq x y z
N MET A 1 6.79 -9.43 12.31
CA MET A 1 5.61 -9.34 11.43
C MET A 1 5.41 -7.86 11.18
N THR A 2 5.30 -7.48 9.92
CA THR A 2 5.17 -6.07 9.52
C THR A 2 3.79 -5.57 9.93
N ASN A 3 3.72 -4.45 10.67
CA ASN A 3 2.47 -3.78 11.01
C ASN A 3 2.43 -2.39 10.34
N SER A 4 1.26 -1.74 10.38
CA SER A 4 1.02 -0.48 9.69
C SER A 4 1.98 0.63 10.11
N SER A 5 2.24 0.82 11.40
CA SER A 5 3.19 1.85 11.87
C SER A 5 4.61 1.59 11.41
N VAL A 6 5.07 0.34 11.47
CA VAL A 6 6.41 -0.03 11.00
C VAL A 6 6.52 0.21 9.49
N PHE A 7 5.56 -0.27 8.71
CA PHE A 7 5.53 -0.05 7.25
C PHE A 7 5.53 1.44 6.91
N PHE A 8 4.66 2.22 7.56
CA PHE A 8 4.53 3.65 7.31
C PHE A 8 5.80 4.42 7.67
N ASN A 9 6.46 4.10 8.78
CA ASN A 9 7.74 4.72 9.14
C ASN A 9 8.84 4.43 8.10
N HIS A 10 8.90 3.21 7.59
CA HIS A 10 9.82 2.89 6.50
C HIS A 10 9.44 3.63 5.22
N TRP A 11 8.15 3.68 4.87
CA TRP A 11 7.64 4.48 3.75
C TRP A 11 8.12 5.93 3.83
N LEU A 12 7.86 6.62 4.96
CA LEU A 12 8.30 8.00 5.21
C LEU A 12 9.81 8.15 5.03
N SER A 13 10.60 7.29 5.68
CA SER A 13 12.06 7.37 5.60
C SER A 13 12.61 7.15 4.18
N ILE A 14 11.91 6.38 3.34
CA ILE A 14 12.27 6.17 1.94
C ILE A 14 11.86 7.38 1.09
N VAL A 15 10.61 7.85 1.17
CA VAL A 15 10.13 8.96 0.33
C VAL A 15 10.86 10.27 0.63
N ASP A 16 11.30 10.48 1.87
CA ASP A 16 12.05 11.67 2.29
C ASP A 16 13.53 11.67 1.90
N LYS A 17 14.07 10.54 1.38
CA LYS A 17 15.44 10.53 0.83
C LYS A 17 15.52 11.57 -0.30
N PRO A 18 16.55 12.45 -0.35
CA PRO A 18 16.60 13.57 -1.29
C PRO A 18 16.37 13.18 -2.76
N ASN A 19 16.95 12.06 -3.20
CA ASN A 19 16.77 11.58 -4.57
C ASN A 19 15.33 11.13 -4.85
N ASN A 20 14.71 10.43 -3.90
CA ASN A 20 13.33 9.95 -4.02
C ASN A 20 12.35 11.12 -3.99
N LYS A 21 12.49 12.03 -3.02
CA LYS A 21 11.68 13.26 -2.93
C LYS A 21 11.73 14.06 -4.23
N ASN A 22 12.93 14.29 -4.77
CA ASN A 22 13.10 14.99 -6.04
C ASN A 22 12.46 14.23 -7.22
N LYS A 23 12.66 12.91 -7.30
CA LYS A 23 12.09 12.05 -8.35
C LYS A 23 10.56 12.07 -8.32
N LEU A 24 9.95 12.01 -7.13
CA LEU A 24 8.50 12.04 -6.94
C LEU A 24 7.93 13.41 -7.33
N LEU A 25 8.49 14.51 -6.80
CA LEU A 25 8.06 15.88 -7.13
C LEU A 25 8.16 16.17 -8.64
N GLN A 26 9.25 15.77 -9.31
CA GLN A 26 9.41 15.99 -10.76
C GLN A 26 8.41 15.22 -11.63
N ASN A 27 7.82 14.15 -11.08
CA ASN A 27 6.91 13.26 -11.78
C ASN A 27 5.48 13.30 -11.24
N TRP A 28 5.15 14.14 -10.25
CA TRP A 28 3.86 14.11 -9.53
C TRP A 28 2.65 14.10 -10.45
N HIS A 29 2.64 14.97 -11.47
CA HIS A 29 1.56 15.03 -12.47
C HIS A 29 1.78 14.15 -13.72
N LYS A 30 2.84 13.32 -13.73
CA LYS A 30 3.17 12.40 -14.82
C LYS A 30 2.84 10.97 -14.40
N TRP A 31 1.55 10.66 -14.33
CA TRP A 31 1.01 9.42 -13.72
C TRP A 31 1.80 8.15 -14.04
N SER A 32 2.09 7.87 -15.31
CA SER A 32 2.87 6.68 -15.67
C SER A 32 4.27 6.66 -15.04
N LYS A 33 4.99 7.78 -15.06
CA LYS A 33 6.32 7.88 -14.45
C LYS A 33 6.24 7.86 -12.92
N TYR A 34 5.18 8.42 -12.38
CA TYR A 34 4.94 8.46 -10.95
C TYR A 34 4.64 7.06 -10.40
N THR A 35 3.70 6.34 -11.02
CA THR A 35 3.46 4.91 -10.75
C THR A 35 4.76 4.11 -10.86
N SER A 36 5.58 4.35 -11.89
CA SER A 36 6.87 3.67 -11.99
C SER A 36 7.82 3.98 -10.83
N ALA A 37 7.92 5.25 -10.43
CA ALA A 37 8.70 5.62 -9.25
C ALA A 37 8.19 4.96 -7.96
N ILE A 38 6.88 4.74 -7.82
CA ILE A 38 6.29 4.12 -6.64
C ILE A 38 6.48 2.60 -6.62
N ILE A 39 6.16 1.89 -7.72
CA ILE A 39 6.09 0.42 -7.72
C ILE A 39 6.97 -0.32 -8.74
N SER A 40 7.31 0.22 -9.92
CA SER A 40 7.86 -0.61 -11.01
C SER A 40 9.27 -0.29 -11.51
N ASP A 41 9.88 0.82 -11.10
CA ASP A 41 11.32 1.05 -11.34
C ASP A 41 12.17 0.06 -10.51
N ASP A 42 13.36 -0.31 -11.01
CA ASP A 42 14.31 -1.19 -10.30
C ASP A 42 14.70 -0.65 -8.90
N ASP A 43 14.56 0.66 -8.71
CA ASP A 43 14.76 1.38 -7.46
C ASP A 43 13.49 2.05 -6.93
N SER A 44 12.30 1.50 -7.23
CA SER A 44 11.02 2.08 -6.80
C SER A 44 10.92 2.23 -5.28
N ILE A 45 10.04 3.14 -4.83
CA ILE A 45 9.79 3.37 -3.40
C ILE A 45 9.43 2.05 -2.70
N LEU A 46 8.53 1.26 -3.29
CA LEU A 46 8.09 0.00 -2.69
C LEU A 46 9.21 -1.02 -2.58
N ILE A 47 10.10 -1.13 -3.58
CA ILE A 47 11.27 -2.02 -3.53
C ILE A 47 12.22 -1.59 -2.41
N GLN A 48 12.48 -0.29 -2.28
CA GLN A 48 13.33 0.24 -1.20
C GLN A 48 12.71 -0.01 0.18
N VAL A 49 11.39 0.16 0.33
CA VAL A 49 10.67 -0.17 1.58
C VAL A 49 10.78 -1.67 1.89
N ALA A 50 10.62 -2.53 0.89
CA ALA A 50 10.77 -3.98 1.06
C ALA A 50 12.16 -4.35 1.58
N GLN A 51 13.21 -3.72 1.04
CA GLN A 51 14.60 -3.95 1.48
C GLN A 51 14.81 -3.58 2.96
N GLU A 52 14.32 -2.42 3.40
CA GLU A 52 14.41 -1.99 4.81
C GLU A 52 13.64 -2.93 5.75
N LEU A 53 12.53 -3.52 5.27
CA LEU A 53 11.74 -4.51 5.99
C LEU A 53 12.31 -5.93 5.93
N ASN A 54 13.42 -6.15 5.20
CA ASN A 54 13.97 -7.47 4.89
C ASN A 54 12.94 -8.41 4.23
N LEU A 55 12.18 -7.87 3.28
CA LEU A 55 11.21 -8.56 2.45
C LEU A 55 11.63 -8.52 0.98
N LYS A 56 11.11 -9.47 0.21
CA LYS A 56 11.15 -9.42 -1.26
C LYS A 56 9.91 -8.71 -1.78
N CYS A 57 10.03 -8.11 -2.97
CA CYS A 57 8.94 -7.47 -3.69
C CYS A 57 8.61 -8.27 -4.96
N TYR A 58 7.32 -8.39 -5.26
CA TYR A 58 6.80 -8.85 -6.55
C TYR A 58 5.92 -7.73 -7.11
N GLU A 59 6.44 -7.01 -8.09
CA GLU A 59 5.90 -5.76 -8.65
C GLU A 59 5.24 -5.93 -10.03
N ARG A 60 4.77 -7.15 -10.34
CA ARG A 60 4.31 -7.52 -11.69
C ARG A 60 2.83 -7.89 -11.75
N ASN A 61 1.99 -7.17 -11.02
CA ASN A 61 0.55 -7.37 -10.92
C ASN A 61 0.18 -8.83 -10.59
N TYR A 62 0.11 -9.15 -9.30
CA TYR A 62 -0.27 -10.50 -8.87
C TYR A 62 -1.79 -10.64 -8.81
N TYR A 63 -2.37 -11.20 -9.88
CA TYR A 63 -3.80 -11.17 -10.15
C TYR A 63 -4.30 -9.72 -10.27
N SER A 64 -5.04 -9.25 -9.27
CA SER A 64 -5.58 -7.90 -9.22
C SER A 64 -4.75 -6.93 -8.40
N LEU A 65 -3.76 -7.40 -7.63
CA LEU A 65 -2.91 -6.57 -6.77
C LEU A 65 -1.77 -5.98 -7.58
N ASP A 66 -1.49 -4.69 -7.44
CA ASP A 66 -0.33 -4.04 -8.06
C ASP A 66 0.99 -4.71 -7.61
N ALA A 67 1.13 -4.98 -6.31
CA ALA A 67 2.35 -5.57 -5.77
C ALA A 67 2.14 -6.40 -4.49
N ILE A 68 3.13 -7.26 -4.23
CA ILE A 68 3.20 -8.08 -3.02
C ILE A 68 4.59 -7.95 -2.39
N LEU A 69 4.62 -7.72 -1.07
CA LEU A 69 5.82 -7.98 -0.27
C LEU A 69 5.71 -9.33 0.44
N TYR A 70 6.79 -10.09 0.42
CA TYR A 70 6.78 -11.46 0.91
C TYR A 70 8.14 -11.89 1.47
N LYS A 71 8.11 -12.97 2.26
CA LYS A 71 9.30 -13.71 2.67
C LYS A 71 9.48 -14.91 1.76
N GLU A 72 10.73 -15.33 1.56
CA GLU A 72 11.01 -16.47 0.68
C GLU A 72 10.27 -17.74 1.10
N GLU A 73 10.14 -17.99 2.41
CA GLU A 73 9.41 -19.15 2.92
C GLU A 73 7.92 -19.15 2.57
N PHE A 74 7.33 -18.02 2.17
CA PHE A 74 5.93 -17.94 1.78
C PHE A 74 5.65 -18.44 0.37
N LEU A 75 6.68 -18.65 -0.45
CA LEU A 75 6.52 -19.28 -1.75
C LEU A 75 6.14 -20.75 -1.61
N VAL A 76 5.38 -21.26 -2.59
CA VAL A 76 5.12 -22.70 -2.73
C VAL A 76 6.45 -23.38 -3.08
N PRO A 77 6.91 -24.38 -2.30
CA PRO A 77 8.17 -25.06 -2.57
C PRO A 77 8.06 -26.00 -3.78
N ASN A 78 9.21 -26.34 -4.38
CA ASN A 78 9.34 -27.36 -5.42
C ASN A 78 8.55 -27.09 -6.72
N ILE A 79 8.35 -25.83 -7.07
CA ILE A 79 7.75 -25.40 -8.35
C ILE A 79 8.84 -24.93 -9.33
N LYS A 80 8.43 -24.66 -10.57
CA LYS A 80 9.33 -24.17 -11.63
C LYS A 80 10.03 -22.87 -11.20
N THR A 81 11.33 -22.75 -11.44
CA THR A 81 12.09 -21.52 -11.20
C THR A 81 11.45 -20.32 -11.91
N ASN A 82 11.48 -19.15 -11.28
CA ASN A 82 10.85 -17.92 -11.76
C ASN A 82 9.32 -18.02 -11.95
N THR A 83 8.67 -18.94 -11.23
CA THR A 83 7.21 -18.91 -11.04
C THR A 83 6.91 -18.56 -9.59
N PHE A 84 5.89 -17.72 -9.41
CA PHE A 84 5.56 -17.15 -8.10
C PHE A 84 4.16 -17.59 -7.74
N TRP A 85 4.08 -18.41 -6.70
CA TRP A 85 2.83 -18.84 -6.09
C TRP A 85 3.01 -18.69 -4.59
N PHE A 86 2.16 -17.89 -3.97
CA PHE A 86 2.27 -17.53 -2.56
C PHE A 86 1.29 -18.37 -1.73
N ARG A 87 1.79 -18.91 -0.62
CA ARG A 87 0.98 -19.54 0.44
C ARG A 87 0.49 -18.51 1.45
N GLU A 88 1.29 -17.46 1.65
CA GLU A 88 1.02 -16.32 2.52
C GLU A 88 1.54 -15.04 1.85
N ILE A 89 0.96 -13.90 2.22
CA ILE A 89 1.37 -12.57 1.76
C ILE A 89 1.67 -11.73 3.00
N GLU A 90 2.89 -11.17 3.10
CA GLU A 90 3.24 -10.29 4.21
C GLU A 90 2.56 -8.92 4.02
N VAL A 91 2.65 -8.34 2.82
CA VAL A 91 1.97 -7.09 2.48
C VAL A 91 1.30 -7.23 1.11
N ALA A 92 -0.02 -7.04 1.06
CA ALA A 92 -0.75 -6.80 -0.17
C ALA A 92 -0.80 -5.29 -0.40
N PHE A 93 -0.41 -4.84 -1.60
CA PHE A 93 -0.20 -3.43 -1.89
C PHE A 93 -0.95 -3.02 -3.16
N GLU A 94 -1.68 -1.92 -3.06
CA GLU A 94 -2.34 -1.24 -4.18
C GLU A 94 -1.91 0.24 -4.23
N HIS A 95 -1.86 0.79 -5.43
CA HIS A 95 -1.55 2.18 -5.70
C HIS A 95 -2.51 2.77 -6.72
N GLU A 96 -3.17 3.87 -6.36
CA GLU A 96 -4.05 4.61 -7.28
C GLU A 96 -3.69 6.09 -7.30
N ASN A 97 -3.43 6.61 -8.51
CA ASN A 97 -3.11 8.03 -8.74
C ASN A 97 -4.30 8.95 -8.42
N ASN A 98 -5.53 8.47 -8.57
CA ASN A 98 -6.74 9.26 -8.48
C ASN A 98 -7.50 9.00 -7.17
N PHE A 99 -7.48 9.98 -6.28
CA PHE A 99 -8.27 9.94 -5.07
C PHE A 99 -9.76 10.26 -5.35
N ASN A 100 -10.56 9.21 -5.57
CA ASN A 100 -12.01 9.33 -5.77
C ASN A 100 -12.72 8.04 -5.34
N LYS A 101 -14.05 7.96 -5.53
CA LYS A 101 -14.83 6.79 -5.10
C LYS A 101 -14.41 5.49 -5.77
N ASN A 102 -13.76 5.49 -6.94
CA ASN A 102 -13.29 4.28 -7.61
C ASN A 102 -12.23 3.51 -6.80
N LEU A 103 -11.63 4.12 -5.77
CA LEU A 103 -10.78 3.44 -4.79
C LEU A 103 -11.46 2.22 -4.13
N PHE A 104 -12.80 2.10 -4.23
CA PHE A 104 -13.50 0.90 -3.79
C PHE A 104 -12.96 -0.38 -4.45
N GLN A 105 -12.43 -0.29 -5.68
CA GLN A 105 -11.90 -1.45 -6.41
C GLN A 105 -10.66 -1.99 -5.72
N GLU A 106 -9.70 -1.11 -5.44
CA GLU A 106 -8.46 -1.46 -4.74
C GLU A 106 -8.71 -1.90 -3.30
N VAL A 107 -9.61 -1.21 -2.59
CA VAL A 107 -10.04 -1.66 -1.25
C VAL A 107 -10.66 -3.06 -1.33
N SER A 108 -11.47 -3.34 -2.35
CA SER A 108 -12.07 -4.68 -2.52
C SER A 108 -11.02 -5.75 -2.79
N HIS A 109 -10.03 -5.50 -3.65
CA HIS A 109 -8.92 -6.43 -3.91
C HIS A 109 -8.15 -6.76 -2.63
N LEU A 110 -7.82 -5.73 -1.85
CA LEU A 110 -7.13 -5.88 -0.57
C LEU A 110 -7.97 -6.68 0.44
N LEU A 111 -9.26 -6.39 0.58
CA LEU A 111 -10.13 -7.03 1.57
C LEU A 111 -10.30 -8.54 1.35
N ILE A 112 -10.41 -8.98 0.10
CA ILE A 112 -10.56 -10.41 -0.22
C ILE A 112 -9.23 -11.17 -0.23
N THR A 113 -8.11 -10.45 -0.24
CA THR A 113 -6.77 -11.05 -0.22
C THR A 113 -6.34 -11.39 1.20
N ASN A 114 -6.12 -12.66 1.47
CA ASN A 114 -5.50 -13.10 2.73
C ASN A 114 -4.04 -12.62 2.79
N SER A 115 -3.77 -11.71 3.73
CA SER A 115 -2.49 -11.01 3.88
C SER A 115 -2.33 -10.53 5.31
N HIS A 116 -1.08 -10.45 5.79
CA HIS A 116 -0.79 -9.91 7.13
C HIS A 116 -1.11 -8.42 7.21
N LEU A 117 -0.72 -7.63 6.20
CA LEU A 117 -0.97 -6.20 6.08
C LEU A 117 -1.54 -5.87 4.70
N LYS A 118 -2.53 -4.96 4.66
CA LYS A 118 -3.12 -4.39 3.45
C LYS A 118 -2.72 -2.92 3.37
N VAL A 119 -2.14 -2.49 2.26
CA VAL A 119 -1.69 -1.11 2.06
C VAL A 119 -2.28 -0.55 0.79
N LEU A 120 -2.93 0.61 0.89
CA LEU A 120 -3.37 1.41 -0.23
C LEU A 120 -2.63 2.75 -0.20
N VAL A 121 -1.98 3.12 -1.31
CA VAL A 121 -1.35 4.42 -1.48
C VAL A 121 -2.08 5.24 -2.53
N THR A 122 -2.41 6.49 -2.21
CA THR A 122 -3.13 7.38 -3.13
C THR A 122 -2.91 8.87 -2.81
N TYR A 123 -3.46 9.76 -3.63
CA TYR A 123 -3.08 11.18 -3.68
C TYR A 123 -4.32 12.09 -3.72
N PRO A 124 -4.75 12.63 -2.55
CA PRO A 124 -5.87 13.55 -2.49
C PRO A 124 -5.66 14.80 -3.31
N ASN A 125 -6.72 15.24 -3.99
CA ASN A 125 -6.76 16.52 -4.72
C ASN A 125 -7.98 17.38 -4.36
N GLN A 126 -8.81 16.90 -3.42
CA GLN A 126 -10.09 17.48 -2.99
C GLN A 126 -10.36 17.11 -1.53
N ASN A 127 -11.55 17.45 -1.01
CA ASN A 127 -11.99 17.11 0.34
C ASN A 127 -11.91 15.59 0.60
N GLU A 128 -10.97 15.22 1.48
CA GLU A 128 -10.67 13.85 1.90
C GLU A 128 -11.83 13.15 2.61
N GLU A 129 -12.59 13.90 3.42
CA GLU A 129 -13.55 13.39 4.40
C GLU A 129 -14.58 12.45 3.77
N LYS A 130 -15.25 12.88 2.69
CA LYS A 130 -16.29 12.09 2.03
C LYS A 130 -15.78 10.78 1.42
N ILE A 131 -14.53 10.77 0.97
CA ILE A 131 -13.93 9.56 0.38
C ILE A 131 -13.47 8.65 1.51
N LEU A 132 -12.84 9.19 2.56
CA LEU A 132 -12.47 8.42 3.75
C LEU A 132 -13.69 7.77 4.42
N GLU A 133 -14.78 8.50 4.59
CA GLU A 133 -16.07 7.96 5.08
C GLU A 133 -16.57 6.81 4.19
N TYR A 134 -16.51 6.98 2.87
CA TYR A 134 -16.94 5.96 1.94
C TYR A 134 -16.07 4.69 2.00
N LEU A 135 -14.75 4.84 2.06
CA LEU A 135 -13.83 3.71 2.22
C LEU A 135 -14.01 3.02 3.58
N HIS A 136 -14.30 3.79 4.63
CA HIS A 136 -14.61 3.25 5.96
C HIS A 136 -15.84 2.34 5.91
N GLU A 137 -16.94 2.80 5.30
CA GLU A 137 -18.18 2.04 5.18
C GLU A 137 -18.00 0.74 4.38
N ILE A 138 -17.12 0.72 3.38
CA ILE A 138 -16.77 -0.51 2.64
C ILE A 138 -16.12 -1.53 3.59
N ILE A 139 -15.09 -1.14 4.34
CA ILE A 139 -14.36 -2.04 5.25
C ILE A 139 -15.26 -2.48 6.40
N LYS A 140 -16.07 -1.58 6.95
CA LYS A 140 -17.05 -1.88 8.01
C LYS A 140 -18.08 -2.94 7.59
N GLY A 141 -18.35 -3.06 6.29
CA GLY A 141 -19.27 -4.05 5.73
C GLY A 141 -18.74 -5.49 5.68
N VAL A 142 -17.43 -5.73 5.92
CA VAL A 142 -16.87 -7.09 5.84
C VAL A 142 -16.94 -7.84 7.18
N THR A 143 -17.06 -9.16 7.12
CA THR A 143 -17.24 -10.02 8.30
C THR A 143 -16.07 -9.99 9.27
N ASN A 144 -14.85 -9.75 8.78
CA ASN A 144 -13.62 -9.68 9.58
C ASN A 144 -13.21 -8.23 9.94
N GLN A 145 -14.10 -7.24 9.82
CA GLN A 145 -13.76 -5.84 10.11
C GLN A 145 -13.19 -5.63 11.52
N ASN A 146 -13.72 -6.37 12.52
CA ASN A 146 -13.24 -6.27 13.91
C ASN A 146 -11.77 -6.68 14.02
N GLU A 147 -11.40 -7.78 13.37
CA GLU A 147 -10.02 -8.26 13.33
C GLU A 147 -9.11 -7.24 12.63
N ILE A 148 -9.59 -6.63 11.54
CA ILE A 148 -8.84 -5.58 10.82
C ILE A 148 -8.59 -4.38 11.74
N SER A 149 -9.62 -3.94 12.46
CA SER A 149 -9.56 -2.83 13.42
C SER A 149 -8.62 -3.12 14.60
N GLU A 150 -8.71 -4.32 15.19
CA GLU A 150 -7.88 -4.73 16.33
C GLU A 150 -6.41 -4.88 15.94
N LYS A 151 -6.14 -5.51 14.79
CA LYS A 151 -4.77 -5.70 14.28
C LYS A 151 -4.21 -4.47 13.59
N GLU A 152 -5.05 -3.47 13.31
CA GLU A 152 -4.71 -2.27 12.56
C GLU A 152 -4.05 -2.59 11.21
N ASN A 153 -4.48 -3.66 10.55
CA ASN A 153 -3.77 -4.22 9.40
C ASN A 153 -4.34 -3.80 8.03
N PHE A 154 -5.08 -2.69 8.01
CA PHE A 154 -5.45 -1.97 6.80
C PHE A 154 -4.92 -0.54 6.93
N LEU A 155 -3.90 -0.24 6.14
CA LEU A 155 -3.19 1.04 6.11
C LEU A 155 -3.53 1.79 4.81
N LEU A 156 -4.01 3.01 4.96
CA LEU A 156 -4.17 3.98 3.89
C LEU A 156 -3.06 5.02 4.02
N ILE A 157 -2.31 5.25 2.94
CA ILE A 157 -1.28 6.29 2.88
C ILE A 157 -1.71 7.34 1.87
N LEU A 158 -1.78 8.58 2.31
CA LEU A 158 -2.12 9.74 1.48
C LEU A 158 -0.86 10.57 1.24
N GLY A 159 -0.48 10.75 -0.03
CA GLY A 159 0.62 11.64 -0.42
C GLY A 159 0.10 12.99 -0.92
N PHE A 160 0.76 14.07 -0.52
CA PHE A 160 0.44 15.44 -0.89
C PHE A 160 1.64 16.12 -1.54
N GLU A 161 1.40 16.84 -2.63
CA GLU A 161 2.45 17.60 -3.33
C GLU A 161 2.87 18.83 -2.52
N ASP A 162 1.88 19.55 -2.01
CA ASP A 162 2.06 20.72 -1.17
C ASP A 162 2.82 20.32 0.09
N ASP A 163 3.93 21.03 0.34
CA ASP A 163 4.92 20.74 1.38
C ASP A 163 5.57 19.35 1.33
N PHE A 164 5.27 18.55 0.29
CA PHE A 164 5.67 17.15 0.13
C PHE A 164 5.46 16.36 1.42
N CYS A 165 4.20 16.19 1.81
CA CYS A 165 3.84 15.50 3.05
C CYS A 165 3.08 14.20 2.79
N TRP A 166 3.14 13.30 3.77
CA TRP A 166 2.52 11.99 3.70
C TRP A 166 1.82 11.71 5.02
N LYS A 167 0.57 11.25 4.96
CA LYS A 167 -0.23 10.88 6.13
C LYS A 167 -0.60 9.41 6.07
N GLY A 168 -0.52 8.73 7.21
CA GLY A 168 -0.88 7.32 7.35
C GLY A 168 -2.13 7.20 8.19
N PHE A 169 -3.10 6.41 7.74
CA PHE A 169 -4.34 6.13 8.45
C PHE A 169 -4.54 4.63 8.59
N VAL A 170 -4.90 4.18 9.78
CA VAL A 170 -5.34 2.81 10.00
C VAL A 170 -6.83 2.75 10.22
N TYR A 171 -7.46 1.71 9.70
CA TYR A 171 -8.88 1.46 9.96
C TYR A 171 -9.11 1.14 11.44
N LYS A 172 -10.06 1.83 12.07
CA LYS A 172 -10.71 1.41 13.31
C LYS A 172 -12.21 1.33 13.10
N GLU A 173 -12.88 0.48 13.88
CA GLU A 173 -14.33 0.25 13.80
C GLU A 173 -15.15 1.56 13.80
N LYS A 174 -14.71 2.57 14.56
CA LYS A 174 -15.41 3.86 14.68
C LYS A 174 -15.03 4.87 13.60
N GLU A 175 -13.75 4.98 13.29
CA GLU A 175 -13.20 6.02 12.42
C GLU A 175 -11.81 5.63 11.90
N TRP A 176 -11.29 6.37 10.93
CA TRP A 176 -9.89 6.28 10.57
C TRP A 176 -9.03 6.92 11.68
N ARG A 177 -7.98 6.23 12.10
CA ARG A 177 -7.00 6.80 13.04
C ARG A 177 -5.71 7.14 12.31
N GLU A 178 -5.30 8.39 12.37
CA GLU A 178 -3.99 8.83 11.87
C GLU A 178 -2.85 8.21 12.71
N LEU A 179 -1.73 7.90 12.07
CA LEU A 179 -0.53 7.29 12.66
C LEU A 179 0.55 8.32 13.03
#